data_AF-A0A4Q3A780-F1
#
_entry.id   AF-A0A4Q3A780-F1
#
_cell.length_a   1.000
_cell.length_b   1.000
_cell.length_c   1.000
_cell.angle_alpha   90.00
_cell.angle_beta   90.00
_cell.angle_gamma   90.00
#
_symmetry.space_group_name_H-M   'P 1'
#
loop_
_entity.id
_entity.type
_entity.pdbx_description
1 polymer ?
#
loop_
_entity_poly.entity_id
_entity_poly.type
_entity_poly.pdbx_seq_one_letter_code
_entity_poly.pdbx_strand_id
1 'polypeptide(L)'
;MPSIGRSAMIRRRIASSASRSARVTGDASALHRLVRKHQDRAYGYAFRLTRNPEEAGDIVAEAFVRVHNAVRNFKGNSAFTTWLYRIITNCYLDHRKKERTRQAL
;
A
#
# COMPACT_ATOMS: atom_id res chain seq x y z
N MET A 1 -16.65 1.03 28.47
CA MET A 1 -16.04 -0.21 27.93
C MET A 1 -14.77 0.17 27.17
N PRO A 2 -13.56 -0.05 27.71
CA PRO A 2 -12.31 0.24 27.03
C PRO A 2 -11.81 -0.99 26.26
N SER A 3 -11.97 -1.00 24.94
CA SER A 3 -11.47 -2.10 24.09
C SER A 3 -9.99 -1.90 23.78
N ILE A 4 -9.17 -2.58 24.57
CA ILE A 4 -7.72 -2.76 24.43
C ILE A 4 -7.39 -3.61 23.19
N GLY A 5 -6.40 -3.16 22.41
CA GLY A 5 -5.42 -4.05 21.75
C GLY A 5 -5.79 -4.72 20.43
N ARG A 6 -5.68 -4.01 19.30
CA ARG A 6 -5.48 -4.61 17.95
C ARG A 6 -4.07 -4.36 17.40
N SER A 7 -3.12 -4.06 18.29
CA SER A 7 -1.70 -3.85 17.97
C SER A 7 -0.90 -5.12 18.20
N ALA A 8 -0.99 -6.10 17.29
CA ALA A 8 -0.11 -7.27 17.37
C ALA A 8 0.21 -8.02 16.06
N MET A 9 -0.22 -7.57 14.87
CA MET A 9 -0.02 -8.39 13.65
C MET A 9 0.46 -7.66 12.39
N ILE A 10 1.16 -6.53 12.51
CA ILE A 10 1.85 -5.91 11.36
C ILE A 10 3.28 -5.52 11.74
N ARG A 11 4.01 -6.48 12.31
CA ARG A 11 5.47 -6.41 12.41
C ARG A 11 5.98 -7.72 11.84
N ARG A 12 6.86 -7.63 10.83
CA ARG A 12 7.62 -8.72 10.17
C ARG A 12 7.03 -9.22 8.84
N ARG A 13 7.22 -8.42 7.77
CA ARG A 13 7.62 -8.95 6.44
C ARG A 13 8.11 -7.90 5.43
N ILE A 14 8.89 -6.92 5.87
CA ILE A 14 9.68 -6.05 4.98
C ILE A 14 11.13 -6.07 5.45
N ALA A 15 11.79 -7.19 5.20
CA ALA A 15 13.24 -7.30 5.23
C ALA A 15 13.64 -8.45 4.29
N SER A 16 13.94 -8.10 3.03
CA SER A 16 15.00 -8.72 2.21
C SER A 16 14.79 -8.34 0.74
N SER A 17 15.28 -7.16 0.35
CA SER A 17 16.00 -6.99 -0.91
C SER A 17 16.63 -5.59 -0.93
N ALA A 18 17.89 -5.54 -1.36
CA ALA A 18 18.69 -4.37 -1.70
C ALA A 18 19.36 -3.61 -0.54
N SER A 19 20.49 -4.15 -0.09
CA SER A 19 21.66 -3.35 0.25
C SER A 19 22.29 -2.79 -1.03
N ARG A 20 22.22 -1.47 -1.25
CA ARG A 20 23.34 -0.63 -1.74
C ARG A 20 22.98 0.86 -1.84
N SER A 21 23.86 1.65 -1.23
CA SER A 21 24.13 3.08 -1.43
C SER A 21 23.11 4.10 -0.92
N ALA A 22 23.49 4.64 0.23
CA ALA A 22 23.06 5.92 0.77
C ALA A 22 23.27 7.07 -0.24
N ARG A 23 22.17 7.73 -0.63
CA ARG A 23 22.08 9.17 -0.93
C ARG A 23 20.63 9.60 -1.23
N VAL A 24 19.72 9.54 -0.24
CA VAL A 24 18.41 10.23 -0.34
C VAL A 24 17.92 10.64 1.05
N THR A 25 18.55 11.62 1.69
CA THR A 25 18.29 11.88 3.12
C THR A 25 17.06 12.78 3.38
N GLY A 26 16.59 13.55 2.38
CA GLY A 26 15.42 14.45 2.54
C GLY A 26 14.10 13.88 2.02
N ASP A 27 14.09 13.46 0.76
CA ASP A 27 12.86 13.10 0.03
C ASP A 27 12.29 11.73 0.46
N ALA A 28 13.16 10.72 0.57
CA ALA A 28 12.79 9.38 1.05
C ALA A 28 12.22 9.42 2.48
N SER A 29 12.75 10.30 3.34
CA SER A 29 12.25 10.49 4.71
C SER A 29 10.85 11.11 4.74
N ALA A 30 10.56 12.07 3.85
CA ALA A 30 9.25 12.69 3.75
C ALA A 30 8.20 11.70 3.22
N LEU A 31 8.55 10.94 2.17
CA LEU A 31 7.71 9.89 1.61
C LEU A 31 7.44 8.77 2.63
N HIS A 32 8.45 8.34 3.36
CA HIS A 32 8.30 7.31 4.40
C HIS A 32 7.31 7.74 5.49
N ARG A 33 7.37 9.01 5.92
CA ARG A 33 6.39 9.56 6.87
C ARG A 33 4.98 9.61 6.28
N LEU A 34 4.85 9.99 5.01
CA LEU A 34 3.56 10.02 4.31
C LEU A 34 2.96 8.62 4.20
N VAL A 35 3.74 7.63 3.75
CA VAL A 35 3.34 6.23 3.65
C VAL A 35 2.88 5.69 5.01
N ARG A 36 3.68 5.89 6.07
CA ARG A 36 3.32 5.49 7.44
C ARG A 36 2.00 6.11 7.91
N LYS A 37 1.76 7.38 7.61
CA LYS A 37 0.51 8.09 7.98
C LYS A 37 -0.73 7.52 7.26
N HIS A 38 -0.54 6.90 6.10
CA HIS A 38 -1.63 6.42 5.25
C HIS A 38 -1.79 4.90 5.25
N GLN A 39 -0.87 4.15 5.86
CA GLN A 39 -0.88 2.68 5.87
C GLN A 39 -2.17 2.09 6.44
N ASP A 40 -2.63 2.56 7.60
CA ASP A 40 -3.86 2.02 8.22
C ASP A 40 -5.11 2.32 7.40
N ARG A 41 -5.19 3.52 6.81
CA ARG A 41 -6.30 3.92 5.94
C ARG A 41 -6.29 3.14 4.63
N ALA A 42 -5.12 2.93 4.03
CA ALA A 42 -4.93 2.13 2.83
C ALA A 42 -5.37 0.68 3.07
N TYR A 43 -4.94 0.10 4.18
CA TYR A 43 -5.34 -1.25 4.58
C TYR A 43 -6.84 -1.35 4.83
N GLY A 44 -7.41 -0.42 5.59
CA GLY A 44 -8.86 -0.39 5.83
C GLY A 44 -9.67 -0.27 4.54
N TYR A 45 -9.19 0.50 3.55
CA TYR A 45 -9.84 0.61 2.24
C TYR A 45 -9.69 -0.68 1.42
N ALA A 46 -8.48 -1.24 1.30
CA ALA A 46 -8.25 -2.49 0.59
C ALA A 46 -9.04 -3.66 1.19
N PHE A 47 -9.10 -3.75 2.53
CA PHE A 47 -9.87 -4.77 3.23
C PHE A 47 -11.37 -4.67 2.93
N ARG A 48 -11.93 -3.47 2.78
CA ARG A 48 -13.34 -3.30 2.38
C ARG A 48 -13.60 -3.81 0.95
N LEU A 49 -12.59 -3.76 0.08
CA LEU A 49 -12.69 -4.26 -1.30
C LEU A 49 -12.58 -5.79 -1.36
N THR A 50 -11.60 -6.37 -0.65
CA THR A 50 -11.30 -7.81 -0.72
C THR A 50 -12.12 -8.65 0.24
N ARG A 51 -12.45 -8.11 1.43
CA ARG A 51 -12.91 -8.86 2.62
C ARG A 51 -11.97 -10.01 3.02
N ASN A 52 -10.73 -9.98 2.55
CA ASN A 52 -9.69 -10.96 2.84
C ASN A 52 -8.43 -10.23 3.35
N PRO A 53 -7.95 -10.52 4.57
CA PRO A 53 -6.82 -9.80 5.16
C PRO A 53 -5.49 -10.03 4.43
N GLU A 54 -5.29 -11.21 3.82
CA GLU A 54 -4.09 -11.52 3.06
C GLU A 54 -4.06 -10.76 1.73
N GLU A 55 -5.13 -10.87 0.93
CA GLU A 55 -5.24 -10.10 -0.32
C GLU A 55 -5.17 -8.58 -0.07
N ALA A 56 -5.78 -8.10 1.02
CA ALA A 56 -5.70 -6.69 1.39
C ALA A 56 -4.25 -6.27 1.66
N GLY A 57 -3.47 -7.11 2.34
CA GLY A 57 -2.05 -6.89 2.59
C GLY A 57 -1.24 -6.81 1.29
N ASP A 58 -1.46 -7.75 0.38
CA ASP A 58 -0.75 -7.81 -0.89
C ASP A 58 -1.06 -6.61 -1.79
N ILE A 59 -2.35 -6.24 -1.91
CA ILE A 59 -2.78 -5.07 -2.68
C ILE A 59 -2.17 -3.79 -2.12
N VAL A 60 -2.15 -3.62 -0.79
CA VAL A 60 -1.57 -2.44 -0.15
C VAL A 60 -0.07 -2.37 -0.37
N ALA A 61 0.64 -3.49 -0.26
CA ALA A 61 2.06 -3.56 -0.51
C ALA A 61 2.38 -3.14 -1.97
N GLU A 62 1.66 -3.72 -2.94
CA GLU A 62 1.84 -3.37 -4.36
C GLU A 62 1.48 -1.91 -4.64
N ALA A 63 0.39 -1.41 -4.04
CA ALA A 63 -0.01 -0.01 -4.15
C ALA A 63 1.08 0.94 -3.63
N PHE A 64 1.72 0.63 -2.49
CA PHE A 64 2.79 1.48 -1.97
C PHE A 64 4.06 1.46 -2.82
N VAL A 65 4.38 0.34 -3.49
CA VAL A 65 5.45 0.30 -4.49
C VAL A 65 5.11 1.23 -5.67
N ARG A 66 3.88 1.18 -6.17
CA ARG A 66 3.43 2.08 -7.26
C ARG A 66 3.45 3.54 -6.83
N VAL A 67 3.01 3.84 -5.60
CA VAL A 67 3.09 5.18 -5.00
C VAL A 67 4.52 5.67 -4.95
N HIS A 68 5.46 4.87 -4.44
CA HIS A 68 6.87 5.25 -4.36
C HIS A 68 7.44 5.63 -5.73
N ASN A 69 7.06 4.90 -6.78
CA ASN A 69 7.53 5.17 -8.14
C ASN A 69 6.84 6.40 -8.77
N ALA A 70 5.56 6.64 -8.44
CA ALA A 70 4.75 7.68 -9.08
C ALA A 70 4.68 9.00 -8.29
N VAL A 71 5.05 9.02 -7.01
CA VAL A 71 4.92 10.20 -6.12
C VAL A 71 5.75 11.39 -6.61
N ARG A 72 6.89 11.15 -7.27
CA ARG A 72 7.71 12.21 -7.87
C ARG A 72 6.99 12.98 -8.97
N ASN A 73 5.97 12.38 -9.59
CA ASN A 73 5.15 12.99 -10.63
C ASN A 73 3.77 13.42 -10.11
N PHE A 74 3.53 13.32 -8.80
CA PHE A 74 2.26 13.73 -8.21
C PHE A 74 2.18 15.26 -8.16
N LYS A 75 1.37 15.84 -9.05
CA LYS A 75 1.23 17.30 -9.23
C LYS A 75 0.40 18.00 -8.14
N GLY A 76 -0.20 17.27 -7.20
CA GLY A 76 -0.98 17.87 -6.10
C GLY A 76 -2.38 18.37 -6.49
N ASN A 77 -2.86 18.13 -7.71
CA ASN A 77 -4.19 18.56 -8.18
C ASN A 77 -5.37 17.89 -7.44
N SER A 78 -5.11 16.95 -6.53
CA SER A 78 -6.11 16.27 -5.72
C SER A 78 -5.51 15.91 -4.36
N ALA A 79 -6.34 15.56 -3.38
CA ALA A 79 -5.84 15.05 -2.10
C ALA A 79 -5.06 13.73 -2.32
N PHE A 80 -3.93 13.58 -1.63
CA PHE A 80 -3.10 12.36 -1.72
C PHE A 80 -3.91 11.08 -1.45
N THR A 81 -4.85 11.11 -0.52
CA THR A 81 -5.74 9.97 -0.21
C THR A 81 -6.61 9.57 -1.39
N THR A 82 -7.10 10.54 -2.18
CA THR A 82 -7.92 10.27 -3.37
C THR A 82 -7.08 9.59 -4.44
N TRP A 83 -5.87 10.09 -4.67
CA TRP A 83 -4.92 9.50 -5.60
C TRP A 83 -4.47 8.09 -5.15
N LEU A 84 -4.18 7.91 -3.86
CA LEU A 84 -3.84 6.64 -3.24
C LEU A 84 -4.95 5.60 -3.41
N TYR A 85 -6.21 5.96 -3.16
CA TYR A 85 -7.33 5.03 -3.32
C TYR A 85 -7.52 4.61 -4.78
N ARG A 86 -7.25 5.50 -5.75
CA ARG A 86 -7.24 5.11 -7.18
C ARG A 86 -6.18 4.07 -7.49
N ILE A 87 -4.97 4.23 -6.94
CA ILE A 87 -3.90 3.23 -7.09
C ILE A 87 -4.30 1.89 -6.46
N ILE A 88 -4.85 1.91 -5.24
CA ILE A 88 -5.31 0.69 -4.55
C ILE A 88 -6.41 -0.01 -5.36
N THR A 89 -7.40 0.72 -5.86
CA THR A 89 -8.46 0.16 -6.71
C THR A 89 -7.88 -0.47 -7.97
N ASN A 90 -6.89 0.17 -8.63
CA ASN A 90 -6.24 -0.40 -9.80
C ASN A 90 -5.50 -1.71 -9.47
N CYS A 91 -4.75 -1.75 -8.37
CA CYS A 91 -4.09 -2.97 -7.89
C CYS A 91 -5.11 -4.09 -7.62
N TYR A 92 -6.23 -3.77 -6.96
CA TYR A 92 -7.31 -4.72 -6.74
C TYR A 92 -7.89 -5.28 -8.05
N LEU A 93 -8.17 -4.43 -9.03
CA LEU A 93 -8.69 -4.86 -10.33
C LEU A 93 -7.69 -5.75 -11.08
N ASP A 94 -6.39 -5.41 -11.02
CA ASP A 94 -5.32 -6.23 -11.60
C ASP A 94 -5.27 -7.63 -10.95
N HIS A 95 -5.41 -7.70 -9.62
CA HIS A 95 -5.48 -8.97 -8.89
C HIS A 95 -6.70 -9.80 -9.31
N ARG A 96 -7.89 -9.20 -9.39
CA ARG A 96 -9.12 -9.89 -9.82
C ARG A 96 -9.03 -10.39 -11.27
N LYS A 97 -8.37 -9.64 -12.15
CA LYS A 97 -8.14 -10.04 -13.53
C LYS A 97 -7.24 -11.28 -13.60
N LYS A 98 -6.13 -11.29 -12.85
CA LYS A 98 -5.19 -12.43 -12.77
C LYS A 98 -5.89 -13.69 -12.25
N GLU A 99 -6.72 -13.55 -11.21
CA GLU A 99 -7.46 -14.68 -10.64
C GLU A 99 -8.47 -15.26 -11.64
N ARG A 100 -9.21 -14.42 -12.37
CA ARG A 100 -10.09 -14.89 -13.45
C ARG A 100 -9.34 -15.63 -14.55
N THR A 101 -8.17 -15.14 -14.96
CA THR A 101 -7.36 -15.83 -15.97
C THR A 101 -6.84 -17.17 -15.46
N ARG A 102 -6.46 -17.27 -14.18
CA ARG A 102 -6.01 -18.53 -13.56
C ARG A 102 -7.13 -19.58 -13.48
N GLN A 103 -8.36 -19.16 -13.21
CA GLN A 103 -9.52 -20.05 -13.14
C GLN A 103 -10.03 -20.53 -14.50
N ALA A 104 -9.63 -19.87 -15.59
CA ALA A 104 -10.03 -20.20 -16.95
C ALA A 104 -9.07 -21.17 -17.66
N LEU A 105 -8.01 -21.62 -16.97
CA LEU A 105 -7.03 -22.62 -17.41
C LEU A 105 -7.27 -23.94 -16.67
#